data_AF-A0A924JI86-F1
#
_entry.id   AF-A0A924JI86-F1
#
_cell.length_a   1.000
_cell.length_b   1.000
_cell.length_c   1.000
_cell.angle_alpha   90.00
_cell.angle_beta   90.00
_cell.angle_gamma   90.00
#
_symmetry.space_group_name_H-M   'P 1'
#
loop_
_entity.id
_entity.type
_entity.pdbx_description
1 polymer ?
#
loop_
_entity_poly.entity_id
_entity_poly.type
_entity_poly.pdbx_seq_one_letter_code
_entity_poly.pdbx_strand_id
1 'polypeptide(L)'
;MANIIRQIAEELGVREQQVSATVELLDGGATVPFVARYRKEVTGELDDTQLRNLEERLNYLRELEARRLVILESVKEQGKLDDKVLAAIMGADSKGRLEDIYLPFKPKRRTKSEIAKEAGLEPLSELLLTEPLNDPKKVAEAFVDADKAVADVTAALDGARAILVERFAEDADLIGALREQVWSSGLMASKVRDGKKAEGEKFKDYFDFSEPLHKLPSHRILAMFRGEKEEILDLQMQPERPPAEPPTVPVVSSFEMKIMQRFAISDQGRPGDKWLTETVRWAWRTKIQVHLNIDLRMRLWTAAETEAVRVFASNLRDLLLAAPA
;
A
#
# COMPACT_ATOMS: atom_id res chain seq x y z
N MET A 1 -1.75 19.79 -16.43
CA MET A 1 -2.56 19.43 -17.62
C MET A 1 -1.75 18.79 -18.73
N ALA A 2 -0.66 19.42 -19.23
CA ALA A 2 0.15 18.85 -20.33
C ALA A 2 0.68 17.43 -20.06
N ASN A 3 1.15 17.16 -18.82
CA ASN A 3 1.62 15.83 -18.45
C ASN A 3 0.50 14.76 -18.45
N ILE A 4 -0.72 15.14 -18.05
CA ILE A 4 -1.90 14.25 -18.08
C ILE A 4 -2.24 13.87 -19.51
N ILE A 5 -2.26 14.85 -20.42
CA ILE A 5 -2.60 14.64 -21.84
C ILE A 5 -1.62 13.64 -22.48
N ARG A 6 -0.31 13.86 -22.28
CA ARG A 6 0.72 12.96 -22.77
C ARG A 6 0.58 11.55 -22.21
N GLN A 7 0.38 11.42 -20.90
CA GLN A 7 0.24 10.11 -20.27
C GLN A 7 -0.96 9.33 -20.81
N ILE A 8 -2.13 9.98 -20.95
CA ILE A 8 -3.32 9.34 -21.53
C ILE A 8 -3.08 8.93 -22.99
N ALA A 9 -2.39 9.78 -23.76
CA ALA A 9 -2.07 9.50 -25.15
C ALA A 9 -1.20 8.24 -25.27
N GLU A 10 -0.18 8.11 -24.43
CA GLU A 10 0.69 6.93 -24.35
C GLU A 10 -0.08 5.67 -23.91
N GLU A 11 -0.91 5.77 -22.86
CA GLU A 11 -1.69 4.65 -22.32
C GLU A 11 -2.73 4.12 -23.33
N LEU A 12 -3.34 4.99 -24.13
CA LEU A 12 -4.36 4.64 -25.13
C LEU A 12 -3.78 4.39 -26.54
N GLY A 13 -2.51 4.69 -26.77
CA GLY A 13 -1.89 4.60 -28.10
C GLY A 13 -2.46 5.59 -29.12
N VAL A 14 -2.86 6.78 -28.68
CA VAL A 14 -3.47 7.84 -29.51
C VAL A 14 -2.60 9.10 -29.50
N ARG A 15 -2.92 10.09 -30.32
CA ARG A 15 -2.15 11.36 -30.36
C ARG A 15 -2.59 12.30 -29.23
N GLU A 16 -1.65 13.05 -28.66
CA GLU A 16 -1.94 14.07 -27.63
C GLU A 16 -3.02 15.07 -28.05
N GLN A 17 -3.04 15.45 -29.34
CA GLN A 17 -4.04 16.35 -29.91
C GLN A 17 -5.47 15.78 -29.78
N GLN A 18 -5.64 14.47 -29.98
CA GLN A 18 -6.93 13.79 -29.85
C GLN A 18 -7.40 13.78 -28.39
N VAL A 19 -6.46 13.60 -27.46
CA VAL A 19 -6.74 13.65 -26.02
C VAL A 19 -7.12 15.08 -25.62
N SER A 20 -6.34 16.09 -26.01
CA SER A 20 -6.62 17.50 -25.70
C SER A 20 -8.00 17.93 -26.20
N ALA A 21 -8.33 17.61 -27.45
CA ALA A 21 -9.63 17.95 -28.03
C ALA A 21 -10.79 17.26 -27.30
N THR A 22 -10.61 15.98 -26.92
CA THR A 22 -11.60 15.27 -26.11
C THR A 22 -11.78 15.90 -24.73
N VAL A 23 -10.68 16.23 -24.05
CA VAL A 23 -10.70 16.86 -22.72
C VAL A 23 -11.45 18.19 -22.76
N GLU A 24 -11.20 19.03 -23.76
CA GLU A 24 -11.91 20.32 -23.93
C GLU A 24 -13.42 20.12 -24.08
N LEU A 25 -13.84 19.11 -24.84
CA LEU A 25 -15.26 18.79 -25.01
C LEU A 25 -15.88 18.31 -23.70
N LEU A 26 -15.22 17.40 -22.97
CA LEU A 26 -15.71 16.87 -21.69
C LEU A 26 -15.79 17.98 -20.62
N ASP A 27 -14.78 18.85 -20.54
CA ASP A 27 -14.77 20.00 -19.63
C ASP A 27 -15.86 21.03 -19.98
N GLY A 28 -16.20 21.13 -21.27
CA GLY A 28 -17.36 21.89 -21.76
C GLY A 28 -18.72 21.26 -21.46
N GLY A 29 -18.76 20.13 -20.75
CA GLY A 29 -19.98 19.42 -20.36
C GLY A 29 -20.52 18.46 -21.42
N ALA A 30 -19.78 18.19 -22.50
CA ALA A 30 -20.17 17.19 -23.47
C ALA A 30 -20.07 15.79 -22.84
N THR A 31 -21.04 14.92 -23.14
CA THR A 31 -21.01 13.52 -22.69
C THR A 31 -20.27 12.64 -23.69
N VAL A 32 -19.71 11.51 -23.25
CA VAL A 32 -19.04 10.56 -24.14
C VAL A 32 -19.92 10.15 -25.34
N PRO A 33 -21.21 9.76 -25.17
CA PRO A 33 -22.08 9.45 -26.32
C PRO A 33 -22.28 10.62 -27.28
N PHE A 34 -22.31 11.85 -26.77
CA PHE A 34 -22.42 13.05 -27.62
C PHE A 34 -21.15 13.25 -28.44
N VAL A 35 -19.98 13.16 -27.80
CA VAL A 35 -18.68 13.31 -28.46
C VAL A 35 -18.49 12.23 -29.53
N ALA A 36 -18.76 10.97 -29.17
CA ALA A 36 -18.63 9.84 -30.06
C ALA A 36 -19.55 9.93 -31.28
N ARG A 37 -20.73 10.55 -31.16
CA ARG A 37 -21.69 10.67 -32.27
C ARG A 37 -21.53 11.93 -33.10
N TYR A 38 -21.25 13.07 -32.48
CA TYR A 38 -21.35 14.39 -33.11
C TYR A 38 -20.03 15.18 -33.17
N ARG A 39 -18.94 14.64 -32.62
CA ARG A 39 -17.63 15.30 -32.58
C ARG A 39 -16.47 14.38 -33.01
N LYS A 40 -16.76 13.33 -33.79
CA LYS A 40 -15.75 12.37 -34.29
C LYS A 40 -14.57 13.05 -34.99
N GLU A 41 -14.83 14.01 -35.88
CA GLU A 41 -13.75 14.68 -36.62
C GLU A 41 -12.84 15.48 -35.69
N VAL A 42 -13.41 16.11 -34.65
CA VAL A 42 -12.69 16.92 -33.67
C VAL A 42 -11.77 16.06 -32.81
N THR A 43 -12.18 14.84 -32.47
CA THR A 43 -11.39 13.90 -31.67
C THR A 43 -10.49 12.99 -32.50
N GLY A 44 -10.51 13.09 -33.84
CA GLY A 44 -9.76 12.20 -34.73
C GLY A 44 -10.30 10.77 -34.73
N GLU A 45 -11.62 10.63 -34.72
CA GLU A 45 -12.38 9.38 -34.83
C GLU A 45 -12.19 8.40 -33.66
N LEU A 46 -11.97 8.91 -32.44
CA LEU A 46 -11.98 8.05 -31.25
C LEU A 46 -13.34 7.37 -31.08
N ASP A 47 -13.31 6.07 -30.79
CA ASP A 47 -14.52 5.28 -30.53
C ASP A 47 -15.03 5.42 -29.09
N ASP A 48 -16.26 4.95 -28.83
CA ASP A 48 -16.90 4.98 -27.50
C ASP A 48 -16.04 4.36 -26.39
N THR A 49 -15.26 3.32 -26.71
CA THR A 49 -14.44 2.61 -25.71
C THR A 49 -13.21 3.44 -25.38
N GLN A 50 -12.54 4.01 -26.39
CA GLN A 50 -11.41 4.92 -26.21
C GLN A 50 -11.83 6.17 -25.44
N LEU A 51 -13.00 6.75 -25.75
CA LEU A 51 -13.52 7.93 -25.07
C LEU A 51 -13.88 7.66 -23.60
N ARG A 52 -14.49 6.51 -23.29
CA ARG A 52 -14.76 6.10 -21.89
C ARG A 52 -13.48 5.87 -21.11
N ASN A 53 -12.53 5.13 -21.68
CA ASN A 53 -11.24 4.89 -21.03
C ASN A 53 -10.50 6.22 -20.79
N LEU A 54 -10.53 7.14 -21.75
CA LEU A 54 -9.97 8.48 -21.61
C LEU A 54 -10.63 9.25 -20.47
N GLU A 55 -11.96 9.27 -20.37
CA GLU A 55 -12.70 9.95 -19.31
C GLU A 55 -12.34 9.40 -17.92
N GLU A 56 -12.36 8.07 -17.75
CA GLU A 56 -11.99 7.41 -16.50
C GLU A 56 -10.54 7.75 -16.09
N ARG A 57 -9.64 7.73 -17.06
CA ARG A 57 -8.22 7.99 -16.86
C ARG A 57 -7.93 9.45 -16.54
N LEU A 58 -8.60 10.37 -17.24
CA LEU A 58 -8.56 11.81 -16.97
C LEU A 58 -8.98 12.10 -15.53
N ASN A 59 -10.09 11.51 -15.08
CA ASN A 59 -10.60 11.70 -13.73
C ASN A 59 -9.60 11.22 -12.67
N TYR A 60 -9.06 10.01 -12.83
CA TYR A 60 -8.04 9.52 -11.89
C TYR A 60 -6.80 10.42 -11.87
N LEU A 61 -6.28 10.82 -13.03
CA LEU A 61 -5.04 11.62 -13.10
C LEU A 61 -5.25 13.02 -12.52
N ARG A 62 -6.43 13.60 -12.69
CA ARG A 62 -6.82 14.85 -12.01
C ARG A 62 -6.84 14.69 -10.50
N GLU A 63 -7.42 13.60 -9.99
CA GLU A 63 -7.43 13.31 -8.56
C GLU A 63 -6.00 13.08 -8.02
N LEU A 64 -5.13 12.42 -8.80
CA LEU A 64 -3.72 12.25 -8.45
C LEU A 64 -2.99 13.61 -8.35
N GLU A 65 -3.13 14.47 -9.35
CA GLU A 65 -2.51 15.81 -9.32
C GLU A 65 -3.07 16.69 -8.20
N ALA A 66 -4.39 16.68 -7.99
CA ALA A 66 -5.00 17.41 -6.89
C ALA A 66 -4.45 16.95 -5.55
N ARG A 67 -4.32 15.63 -5.35
CA ARG A 67 -3.73 15.07 -4.14
C ARG A 67 -2.24 15.41 -4.01
N ARG A 68 -1.49 15.43 -5.11
CA ARG A 68 -0.07 15.82 -5.15
C ARG A 68 0.12 17.24 -4.65
N LEU A 69 -0.72 18.18 -5.08
CA LEU A 69 -0.67 19.57 -4.62
C LEU A 69 -0.94 19.69 -3.13
N VAL A 70 -1.97 19.01 -2.61
CA VAL A 70 -2.29 19.00 -1.17
C VAL A 70 -1.12 18.48 -0.34
N ILE A 71 -0.48 17.40 -0.79
CA ILE A 71 0.69 16.83 -0.11
C ILE A 71 1.87 17.79 -0.17
N LEU A 72 2.14 18.38 -1.33
CA LEU A 72 3.21 19.36 -1.51
C LEU A 72 3.05 20.55 -0.55
N GLU A 73 1.85 21.11 -0.46
CA GLU A 73 1.52 22.21 0.45
C GLU A 73 1.72 21.80 1.91
N SER A 74 1.20 20.63 2.32
CA SER A 74 1.36 20.14 3.69
C SER A 74 2.82 19.93 4.10
N VAL A 75 3.66 19.38 3.20
CA VAL A 75 5.09 19.20 3.47
C VAL A 75 5.83 20.54 3.53
N LYS A 76 5.44 21.48 2.66
CA LYS A 76 5.99 22.84 2.63
C LYS A 76 5.66 23.61 3.90
N GLU A 77 4.42 23.54 4.39
CA GLU A 77 3.98 24.18 5.63
C GLU A 77 4.75 23.68 6.86
N GLN A 78 5.19 22.42 6.84
CA GLN A 78 6.04 21.84 7.88
C GLN A 78 7.52 22.25 7.78
N GLY A 79 7.91 22.98 6.72
CA GLY A 79 9.31 23.35 6.47
C GLY A 79 10.21 22.16 6.10
N LYS A 80 9.63 21.04 5.66
CA LYS A 80 10.35 19.77 5.37
C LYS A 80 10.47 19.49 3.87
N LEU A 81 10.07 20.43 3.01
CA LEU A 81 10.17 20.27 1.55
C LEU A 81 11.60 20.56 1.10
N ASP A 82 12.37 19.52 0.86
CA ASP A 82 13.68 19.59 0.20
C ASP A 82 13.61 19.12 -1.27
N ASP A 83 14.71 19.26 -2.01
CA ASP A 83 14.78 18.88 -3.42
C ASP A 83 14.52 17.38 -3.65
N LYS A 84 14.89 16.53 -2.69
CA LYS A 84 14.70 15.08 -2.80
C LYS A 84 13.23 14.71 -2.62
N VAL A 85 12.57 15.30 -1.62
CA VAL A 85 11.15 15.09 -1.33
C VAL A 85 10.30 15.68 -2.46
N LEU A 86 10.66 16.87 -2.96
CA LEU A 86 10.01 17.47 -4.13
C LEU A 86 10.10 16.55 -5.35
N ALA A 87 11.30 16.07 -5.67
CA ALA A 87 11.50 15.15 -6.80
C ALA A 87 10.70 13.85 -6.62
N ALA A 88 10.66 13.29 -5.41
CA ALA A 88 9.89 12.09 -5.12
C ALA A 88 8.37 12.31 -5.31
N ILE A 89 7.81 13.41 -4.79
CA ILE A 89 6.40 13.77 -4.92
C ILE A 89 6.02 13.97 -6.40
N MET A 90 6.87 14.68 -7.15
CA MET A 90 6.64 14.95 -8.58
C MET A 90 6.78 13.69 -9.44
N GLY A 91 7.67 12.77 -9.05
CA GLY A 91 7.88 11.49 -9.72
C GLY A 91 6.90 10.39 -9.34
N ALA A 92 5.98 10.62 -8.40
CA ALA A 92 5.00 9.61 -7.99
C ALA A 92 3.97 9.36 -9.11
N ASP A 93 3.90 8.12 -9.57
CA ASP A 93 3.09 7.65 -10.71
C ASP A 93 1.69 7.14 -10.31
N SER A 94 1.47 6.95 -9.01
CA SER A 94 0.24 6.39 -8.46
C SER A 94 -0.15 7.06 -7.15
N LYS A 95 -1.44 7.04 -6.84
CA LYS A 95 -1.95 7.56 -5.56
C LYS A 95 -1.33 6.84 -4.36
N GLY A 96 -1.10 5.53 -4.46
CA GLY A 96 -0.45 4.75 -3.41
C GLY A 96 0.98 5.20 -3.15
N ARG A 97 1.79 5.33 -4.21
CA ARG A 97 3.17 5.82 -4.10
C ARG A 97 3.23 7.23 -3.49
N LEU A 98 2.29 8.09 -3.88
CA LEU A 98 2.19 9.44 -3.35
C LEU A 98 1.85 9.45 -1.84
N GLU A 99 0.96 8.57 -1.38
CA GLU A 99 0.68 8.42 0.05
C GLU A 99 1.87 7.83 0.83
N ASP A 100 2.61 6.89 0.24
CA ASP A 100 3.83 6.33 0.85
C ASP A 100 4.87 7.43 1.13
N ILE A 101 5.10 8.31 0.14
CA ILE A 101 6.02 9.46 0.28
C ILE A 101 5.51 10.44 1.33
N TYR A 102 4.19 10.61 1.44
CA TYR A 102 3.58 11.54 2.40
C TYR A 102 3.57 11.01 3.85
N LEU A 103 3.71 9.69 4.05
CA LEU A 103 3.53 9.05 5.35
C LEU A 103 4.40 9.64 6.50
N PRO A 104 5.68 10.02 6.29
CA PRO A 104 6.49 10.70 7.31
C PRO A 104 5.97 12.08 7.73
N PHE A 105 5.26 12.76 6.83
CA PHE A 105 4.79 14.13 7.00
C PHE A 105 3.33 14.22 7.42
N LYS A 106 2.59 13.12 7.30
CA LYS A 106 1.17 13.08 7.68
C LYS A 106 1.02 13.41 9.17
N PRO A 107 0.17 14.39 9.56
CA PRO A 107 -0.08 14.69 10.96
C PRO A 107 -0.55 13.44 11.71
N LYS A 108 0.13 13.11 12.81
CA LYS A 108 -0.11 11.89 13.60
C LYS A 108 -0.65 12.24 14.98
N ARG A 109 -1.50 11.35 15.51
CA ARG A 109 -1.77 11.31 16.95
C ARG A 109 -0.45 11.01 17.68
N ARG A 110 -0.29 11.49 18.91
CA ARG A 110 0.89 11.27 19.76
C ARG A 110 1.21 9.76 19.87
N THR A 111 2.11 9.26 19.00
CA THR A 111 2.46 7.83 18.89
C THR A 111 3.48 7.45 19.96
N LYS A 112 3.73 6.15 20.15
CA LYS A 112 4.83 5.71 21.03
C LYS A 112 6.19 6.24 20.57
N SER A 113 6.40 6.38 19.26
CA SER A 113 7.61 6.98 18.67
C SER A 113 7.69 8.47 19.00
N GLU A 114 6.62 9.24 18.82
CA GLU A 114 6.60 10.67 19.19
C GLU A 114 6.82 10.89 20.70
N ILE A 115 6.19 10.07 21.56
CA ILE A 115 6.44 10.13 23.01
C ILE A 115 7.92 9.83 23.33
N ALA A 116 8.52 8.84 22.65
CA ALA A 116 9.93 8.51 22.83
C ALA A 116 10.87 9.62 22.33
N LYS A 117 10.54 10.30 21.23
CA LYS A 117 11.29 11.48 20.74
C LYS A 117 11.18 12.65 21.73
N GLU A 118 9.98 12.95 22.23
CA GLU A 118 9.74 13.96 23.27
C GLU A 118 10.51 13.64 24.56
N ALA A 119 10.65 12.35 24.91
CA ALA A 119 11.47 11.88 26.02
C ALA A 119 12.99 11.94 25.75
N GLY A 120 13.43 12.32 24.56
CA GLY A 120 14.84 12.45 24.20
C GLY A 120 15.52 11.13 23.85
N LEU A 121 14.78 10.11 23.41
CA LEU A 121 15.31 8.79 23.04
C LEU A 121 15.76 8.68 21.57
N GLU A 122 15.58 9.73 20.77
CA GLU A 122 16.01 9.75 19.37
C GLU A 122 17.54 9.53 19.22
N PRO A 123 18.42 10.19 20.00
CA PRO A 123 19.86 9.92 19.94
C PRO A 123 20.22 8.47 20.29
N LEU A 124 19.49 7.83 21.23
CA LEU A 124 19.69 6.42 21.57
C LEU A 124 19.35 5.54 20.36
N SER A 125 18.23 5.79 19.68
CA SER A 125 17.82 5.02 18.50
C SER A 125 18.83 5.13 17.36
N GLU A 126 19.39 6.32 17.12
CA GLU A 126 20.40 6.54 16.08
C GLU A 126 21.74 5.91 16.44
N LEU A 127 22.17 6.02 17.70
CA LEU A 127 23.40 5.39 18.20
C LEU A 127 23.35 3.87 18.03
N LEU A 128 22.24 3.24 18.41
CA LEU A 128 22.09 1.78 18.28
C LEU A 128 22.05 1.32 16.82
N LEU A 129 21.50 2.14 15.92
CA LEU A 129 21.43 1.82 14.49
C LEU A 129 22.78 1.97 13.80
N THR A 130 23.53 3.02 14.11
CA THR A 130 24.79 3.38 13.42
C THR A 130 26.03 2.75 14.05
N GLU A 131 26.00 2.49 15.36
CA GLU A 131 27.12 1.92 16.12
C GLU A 131 26.72 0.61 16.83
N PRO A 132 26.48 -0.49 16.09
CA PRO A 132 26.02 -1.77 16.64
C PRO A 132 27.05 -2.50 17.53
N LEU A 133 28.27 -1.95 17.66
CA LEU A 133 29.28 -2.42 18.63
C LEU A 133 28.91 -2.08 20.08
N ASN A 134 28.07 -1.06 20.27
CA ASN A 134 27.60 -0.67 21.59
C ASN A 134 26.63 -1.72 22.15
N ASP A 135 26.76 -2.05 23.43
CA ASP A 135 25.82 -2.89 24.15
C ASP A 135 24.54 -2.08 24.43
N PRO A 136 23.37 -2.47 23.86
CA PRO A 136 22.15 -1.70 23.99
C PRO A 136 21.76 -1.40 25.43
N LYS A 137 21.96 -2.36 26.34
CA LYS A 137 21.59 -2.17 27.75
C LYS A 137 22.45 -1.09 28.41
N LYS A 138 23.76 -1.09 28.13
CA LYS A 138 24.71 -0.13 28.72
C LYS A 138 24.48 1.28 28.23
N VAL A 139 24.32 1.46 26.90
CA VAL A 139 24.11 2.82 26.37
C VAL A 139 22.74 3.38 26.75
N ALA A 140 21.73 2.52 26.94
CA ALA A 140 20.40 2.94 27.37
C ALA A 140 20.33 3.40 28.84
N GLU A 141 21.29 3.02 29.70
CA GLU A 141 21.35 3.51 31.10
C GLU A 141 21.42 5.04 31.17
N ALA A 142 22.12 5.68 30.24
CA ALA A 142 22.25 7.14 30.18
C ALA A 142 20.95 7.86 29.77
N PHE A 143 19.95 7.13 29.32
CA PHE A 143 18.66 7.65 28.84
C PHE A 143 17.50 7.34 29.80
N VAL A 144 17.78 6.72 30.95
CA VAL A 144 16.77 6.47 31.98
C VAL A 144 16.46 7.78 32.69
N ASP A 145 15.20 8.21 32.61
CA ASP A 145 14.74 9.49 33.12
C ASP A 145 13.27 9.36 33.51
N ALA A 146 13.02 9.19 34.82
CA ALA A 146 11.68 9.00 35.36
C ALA A 146 10.78 10.22 35.12
N ASP A 147 11.35 11.43 35.07
CA ASP A 147 10.61 12.68 34.83
C ASP A 147 10.10 12.76 33.38
N LYS A 148 10.77 12.05 32.46
CA LYS A 148 10.33 11.88 31.06
C LYS A 148 9.57 10.58 30.81
N ALA A 149 9.08 9.94 31.86
CA ALA A 149 8.37 8.66 31.81
C ALA A 149 9.21 7.48 31.25
N VAL A 150 10.54 7.56 31.36
CA VAL A 150 11.47 6.47 31.02
C VAL A 150 11.94 5.84 32.32
N ALA A 151 11.15 4.89 32.84
CA ALA A 151 11.33 4.34 34.19
C ALA A 151 12.58 3.44 34.35
N ASP A 152 13.00 2.76 33.29
CA ASP A 152 14.12 1.84 33.31
C ASP A 152 14.77 1.68 31.92
N VAL A 153 15.85 0.90 31.87
CA VAL A 153 16.60 0.57 30.64
C VAL A 153 15.69 -0.08 29.59
N THR A 154 14.72 -0.90 30.03
CA THR A 154 13.78 -1.58 29.12
C THR A 154 12.87 -0.57 28.43
N ALA A 155 12.34 0.40 29.17
CA ALA A 155 11.53 1.49 28.64
C ALA A 155 12.30 2.36 27.66
N ALA A 156 13.58 2.66 27.94
CA ALA A 156 14.45 3.39 27.03
C ALA A 156 14.64 2.63 25.70
N LEU A 157 14.93 1.33 25.77
CA LEU A 157 15.08 0.47 24.59
C LEU A 157 13.77 0.28 23.82
N ASP A 158 12.63 0.16 24.50
CA ASP A 158 11.33 0.06 23.84
C ASP A 158 10.91 1.36 23.16
N GLY A 159 11.24 2.51 23.75
CA GLY A 159 11.08 3.81 23.13
C GLY A 159 11.95 3.98 21.88
N ALA A 160 13.25 3.67 21.98
CA ALA A 160 14.17 3.67 20.83
C ALA A 160 13.71 2.71 19.72
N ARG A 161 13.21 1.52 20.09
CA ARG A 161 12.61 0.56 19.16
C ARG A 161 11.38 1.13 18.47
N ALA A 162 10.49 1.80 19.20
CA ALA A 162 9.29 2.41 18.62
C ALA A 162 9.65 3.47 17.57
N ILE A 163 10.71 4.26 17.80
CA ILE A 163 11.23 5.23 16.83
C ILE A 163 11.72 4.52 15.56
N LEU A 164 12.57 3.49 15.70
CA LEU A 164 13.07 2.74 14.54
C LEU A 164 11.97 2.01 13.78
N VAL A 165 11.02 1.39 14.48
CA VAL A 165 9.87 0.71 13.87
C VAL A 165 9.05 1.67 13.02
N GLU A 166 8.79 2.88 13.52
CA GLU A 166 8.08 3.91 12.76
C GLU A 166 8.90 4.38 11.57
N ARG A 167 10.20 4.67 11.75
CA ARG A 167 11.12 5.03 10.65
C ARG A 167 11.15 3.99 9.54
N PHE A 168 11.19 2.70 9.88
CA PHE A 168 11.21 1.62 8.90
C PHE A 168 9.88 1.47 8.18
N ALA A 169 8.77 1.68 8.88
CA ALA A 169 7.43 1.60 8.32
C ALA A 169 7.06 2.79 7.42
N GLU A 170 7.87 3.86 7.43
CA GLU A 170 7.62 5.10 6.71
C GLU A 170 8.61 5.37 5.56
N ASP A 171 9.54 4.44 5.32
CA ASP A 171 10.40 4.49 4.14
C ASP A 171 9.59 4.08 2.89
N ALA A 172 9.26 5.06 2.05
CA ALA A 172 8.39 4.87 0.90
C ALA A 172 8.92 3.82 -0.10
N ASP A 173 10.24 3.76 -0.32
CA ASP A 173 10.85 2.80 -1.25
C ASP A 173 10.75 1.37 -0.73
N LEU A 174 11.04 1.19 0.56
CA LEU A 174 10.93 -0.08 1.24
C LEU A 174 9.48 -0.56 1.23
N ILE A 175 8.52 0.28 1.60
CA ILE A 175 7.10 -0.07 1.61
C ILE A 175 6.63 -0.46 0.20
N GLY A 176 6.97 0.33 -0.83
CA GLY A 176 6.65 -0.01 -2.22
C GLY A 176 7.25 -1.34 -2.67
N ALA A 177 8.53 -1.58 -2.38
CA ALA A 177 9.22 -2.81 -2.76
C ALA A 177 8.68 -4.05 -2.03
N LEU A 178 8.31 -3.91 -0.75
CA LEU A 178 7.69 -4.98 0.03
C LEU A 178 6.27 -5.25 -0.45
N ARG A 179 5.49 -4.20 -0.77
CA ARG A 179 4.12 -4.33 -1.31
C ARG A 179 4.10 -5.17 -2.58
N GLU A 180 4.97 -4.87 -3.54
CA GLU A 180 5.03 -5.62 -4.81
C GLU A 180 5.58 -7.04 -4.61
N GLN A 181 6.51 -7.23 -3.68
CA GLN A 181 6.94 -8.58 -3.33
C GLN A 181 5.78 -9.40 -2.77
N VAL A 182 5.04 -8.89 -1.78
CA VAL A 182 3.87 -9.58 -1.20
C VAL A 182 2.81 -9.81 -2.28
N TRP A 183 2.58 -8.87 -3.19
CA TRP A 183 1.64 -9.07 -4.30
C TRP A 183 2.05 -10.26 -5.19
N SER A 184 3.33 -10.39 -5.49
CA SER A 184 3.85 -11.46 -6.36
C SER A 184 3.93 -12.83 -5.68
N SER A 185 4.37 -12.90 -4.41
CA SER A 185 4.63 -14.16 -3.69
C SER A 185 3.55 -14.55 -2.69
N GLY A 186 2.70 -13.60 -2.29
CA GLY A 186 1.73 -13.77 -1.22
C GLY A 186 0.57 -14.67 -1.62
N LEU A 187 -0.10 -15.20 -0.59
CA LEU A 187 -1.24 -16.08 -0.70
C LEU A 187 -2.44 -15.46 0.04
N MET A 188 -3.63 -15.61 -0.54
CA MET A 188 -4.87 -15.48 0.22
C MET A 188 -5.18 -16.84 0.82
N ALA A 189 -5.20 -16.91 2.15
CA ALA A 189 -5.67 -18.06 2.90
C ALA A 189 -7.07 -17.77 3.47
N SER A 190 -7.97 -18.75 3.38
CA SER A 190 -9.30 -18.68 3.97
C SER A 190 -9.55 -19.93 4.81
N LYS A 191 -10.10 -19.74 6.01
CA LYS A 191 -10.52 -20.81 6.90
C LYS A 191 -11.92 -20.55 7.43
N VAL A 192 -12.70 -21.62 7.63
CA VAL A 192 -14.00 -21.51 8.31
C VAL A 192 -13.82 -21.22 9.80
N ARG A 193 -14.65 -20.34 10.35
CA ARG A 193 -14.72 -20.09 11.79
C ARG A 193 -15.28 -21.30 12.53
N ASP A 194 -14.81 -21.50 13.76
CA ASP A 194 -15.28 -22.59 14.60
C ASP A 194 -16.80 -22.49 14.83
N GLY A 195 -17.51 -23.60 14.62
CA GLY A 195 -18.98 -23.67 14.75
C GLY A 195 -19.78 -23.14 13.55
N LYS A 196 -19.15 -22.53 12.53
CA LYS A 196 -19.87 -21.92 11.37
C LYS A 196 -19.96 -22.79 10.13
N LYS A 197 -19.56 -24.07 10.20
CA LYS A 197 -19.56 -25.00 9.05
C LYS A 197 -20.94 -25.26 8.44
N ALA A 198 -21.99 -25.38 9.26
CA ALA A 198 -23.35 -25.63 8.78
C ALA A 198 -23.98 -24.37 8.16
N GLU A 199 -23.78 -23.20 8.77
CA GLU A 199 -24.25 -21.90 8.25
C GLU A 199 -23.51 -21.49 6.97
N GLY A 200 -22.26 -21.94 6.83
CA GLY A 200 -21.35 -21.60 5.75
C GLY A 200 -21.37 -22.51 4.53
N GLU A 201 -22.36 -23.39 4.35
CA GLU A 201 -22.33 -24.42 3.28
C GLU A 201 -22.11 -23.82 1.87
N LYS A 202 -22.64 -22.62 1.60
CA LYS A 202 -22.41 -21.87 0.35
C LYS A 202 -20.95 -21.43 0.13
N PHE A 203 -20.12 -21.43 1.17
CA PHE A 203 -18.70 -21.08 1.14
C PHE A 203 -17.79 -22.29 1.36
N LYS A 204 -18.31 -23.51 1.22
CA LYS A 204 -17.58 -24.76 1.48
C LYS A 204 -16.25 -24.85 0.72
N ASP A 205 -16.21 -24.36 -0.52
CA ASP A 205 -15.00 -24.32 -1.36
C ASP A 205 -13.88 -23.44 -0.77
N TYR A 206 -14.21 -22.58 0.20
CA TYR A 206 -13.29 -21.64 0.86
C TYR A 206 -13.03 -21.98 2.34
N PHE A 207 -13.49 -23.13 2.84
CA PHE A 207 -13.28 -23.54 4.24
C PHE A 207 -11.83 -23.89 4.56
N ASP A 208 -11.08 -24.34 3.56
CA ASP A 208 -9.63 -24.55 3.62
C ASP A 208 -9.05 -24.23 2.23
N PHE A 209 -8.77 -22.96 2.01
CA PHE A 209 -8.36 -22.43 0.70
C PHE A 209 -7.07 -21.65 0.83
N SER A 210 -6.17 -21.82 -0.15
CA SER A 210 -4.92 -21.07 -0.25
C SER A 210 -4.48 -20.92 -1.70
N GLU A 211 -4.50 -19.70 -2.24
CA GLU A 211 -4.07 -19.42 -3.61
C GLU A 211 -3.27 -18.10 -3.72
N PRO A 212 -2.39 -17.95 -4.74
CA PRO A 212 -1.61 -16.73 -4.95
C PRO A 212 -2.46 -15.49 -5.21
N LEU A 213 -2.14 -14.37 -4.53
CA LEU A 213 -2.92 -13.12 -4.61
C LEU A 213 -3.15 -12.65 -6.05
N HIS A 214 -2.07 -12.58 -6.84
CA HIS A 214 -2.11 -12.08 -8.21
C HIS A 214 -2.83 -13.00 -9.23
N LYS A 215 -3.22 -14.22 -8.84
CA LYS A 215 -3.92 -15.18 -9.71
C LYS A 215 -5.38 -15.38 -9.34
N LEU A 216 -5.86 -14.73 -8.28
CA LEU A 216 -7.21 -14.93 -7.80
C LEU A 216 -8.24 -14.32 -8.78
N PRO A 217 -9.21 -15.10 -9.27
CA PRO A 217 -10.27 -14.57 -10.10
C PRO A 217 -11.27 -13.74 -9.28
N SER A 218 -11.87 -12.73 -9.91
CA SER A 218 -12.76 -11.75 -9.28
C SER A 218 -13.89 -12.38 -8.47
N HIS A 219 -14.60 -13.37 -9.02
CA HIS A 219 -15.71 -14.03 -8.34
C HIS A 219 -15.30 -14.76 -7.06
N ARG A 220 -14.10 -15.35 -7.00
CA ARG A 220 -13.59 -16.00 -5.78
C ARG A 220 -13.23 -14.97 -4.72
N ILE A 221 -12.59 -13.88 -5.13
CA ILE A 221 -12.29 -12.75 -4.25
C ILE A 221 -13.59 -12.27 -3.60
N LEU A 222 -14.60 -11.91 -4.39
CA LEU A 222 -15.89 -11.42 -3.88
C LEU A 222 -16.59 -12.43 -2.97
N ALA A 223 -16.55 -13.73 -3.30
CA ALA A 223 -17.12 -14.79 -2.46
C ALA A 223 -16.43 -14.89 -1.10
N MET A 224 -15.09 -14.84 -1.07
CA MET A 224 -14.31 -14.86 0.18
C MET A 224 -14.60 -13.64 1.04
N PHE A 225 -14.53 -12.43 0.48
CA PHE A 225 -14.83 -11.19 1.21
C PHE A 225 -16.28 -11.16 1.73
N ARG A 226 -17.23 -11.74 0.98
CA ARG A 226 -18.60 -11.91 1.46
C ARG A 226 -18.69 -12.89 2.64
N GLY A 227 -18.00 -14.03 2.57
CA GLY A 227 -17.99 -15.01 3.66
C GLY A 227 -17.34 -14.48 4.93
N GLU A 228 -16.34 -13.61 4.81
CA GLU A 228 -15.76 -12.88 5.95
C GLU A 228 -16.71 -11.85 6.55
N LYS A 229 -17.39 -11.06 5.69
CA LYS A 229 -18.40 -10.08 6.12
C LYS A 229 -19.58 -10.73 6.84
N GLU A 230 -19.93 -11.95 6.45
CA GLU A 230 -20.97 -12.76 7.10
C GLU A 230 -20.44 -13.55 8.32
N GLU A 231 -19.20 -13.30 8.77
CA GLU A 231 -18.56 -13.94 9.93
C GLU A 231 -18.48 -15.48 9.84
N ILE A 232 -18.37 -16.00 8.62
CA ILE A 232 -18.24 -17.45 8.37
C ILE A 232 -16.78 -17.83 8.07
N LEU A 233 -16.06 -16.98 7.33
CA LEU A 233 -14.67 -17.19 6.95
C LEU A 233 -13.75 -16.21 7.68
N ASP A 234 -12.55 -16.69 8.02
CA ASP A 234 -11.41 -15.86 8.37
C ASP A 234 -10.44 -15.81 7.20
N LEU A 235 -10.20 -14.61 6.68
CA LEU A 235 -9.25 -14.38 5.60
C LEU A 235 -7.93 -13.88 6.16
N GLN A 236 -6.85 -14.48 5.70
CA GLN A 236 -5.50 -14.07 6.04
C GLN A 236 -4.67 -13.91 4.78
N MET A 237 -4.07 -12.74 4.62
CA MET A 237 -3.02 -12.53 3.63
C MET A 237 -1.69 -12.95 4.22
N GLN A 238 -1.11 -13.98 3.62
CA GLN A 238 0.18 -14.53 4.01
C GLN A 238 1.24 -14.02 3.03
N PRO A 239 2.28 -13.30 3.52
CA PRO A 239 3.33 -12.75 2.65
C PRO A 239 4.10 -13.81 1.86
N GLU A 240 4.25 -14.97 2.47
CA GLU A 240 4.91 -16.14 1.92
C GLU A 240 4.17 -17.40 2.38
N ARG A 241 4.36 -18.51 1.66
CA ARG A 241 3.81 -19.80 2.06
C ARG A 241 4.45 -20.19 3.40
N PRO A 242 3.66 -20.48 4.45
CA PRO A 242 4.22 -20.96 5.70
C PRO A 242 4.98 -22.27 5.42
N PRO A 243 6.17 -22.45 6.00
CA PRO A 243 6.91 -23.69 5.85
C PRO A 243 6.10 -24.87 6.40
N ALA A 244 6.24 -26.05 5.77
CA ALA A 244 5.50 -27.25 6.14
C ALA A 244 5.79 -27.70 7.59
N GLU A 245 6.96 -27.34 8.12
CA GLU A 245 7.33 -27.51 9.51
C GLU A 245 7.70 -26.13 10.10
N PRO A 246 7.27 -25.83 11.34
CA PRO A 246 7.72 -24.63 12.02
C PRO A 246 9.24 -24.71 12.18
N PRO A 247 10.00 -23.71 11.70
CA PRO A 247 11.45 -23.79 11.73
C PRO A 247 11.93 -23.86 13.18
N THR A 248 12.85 -24.78 13.45
CA THR A 248 13.45 -25.00 14.79
C THR A 248 14.28 -23.81 15.26
N VAL A 249 14.67 -22.92 14.35
CA VAL A 249 15.37 -21.67 14.59
C VAL A 249 14.53 -20.54 13.98
N PRO A 250 14.40 -19.36 14.62
CA PRO A 250 13.68 -18.24 14.02
C PRO A 250 14.41 -17.74 12.77
N VAL A 251 14.03 -18.25 11.60
CA VAL A 251 14.59 -17.85 10.31
C VAL A 251 14.15 -16.42 10.00
N VAL A 252 15.12 -15.57 9.66
CA VAL A 252 14.86 -14.22 9.15
C VAL A 252 14.11 -14.35 7.83
N SER A 253 12.88 -13.87 7.78
CA SER A 253 12.07 -13.91 6.56
C SER A 253 12.72 -13.07 5.45
N SER A 254 12.45 -13.40 4.18
CA SER A 254 12.92 -12.62 3.03
C SER A 254 12.54 -11.13 3.13
N PHE A 255 11.40 -10.82 3.75
CA PHE A 255 10.95 -9.46 4.02
C PHE A 255 11.78 -8.76 5.10
N GLU A 256 12.10 -9.47 6.20
CA GLU A 256 12.97 -8.96 7.27
C GLU A 256 14.38 -8.67 6.70
N MET A 257 14.90 -9.52 5.80
CA MET A 257 16.19 -9.29 5.13
C MET A 257 16.20 -8.01 4.29
N LYS A 258 15.11 -7.69 3.58
CA LYS A 258 15.04 -6.44 2.81
C LYS A 258 15.04 -5.19 3.70
N ILE A 259 14.36 -5.25 4.85
CA ILE A 259 14.40 -4.17 5.84
C ILE A 259 15.84 -4.01 6.36
N MET A 260 16.49 -5.13 6.71
CA MET A 260 17.89 -5.12 7.14
C MET A 260 18.82 -4.50 6.09
N GLN A 261 18.70 -4.90 4.82
CA GLN A 261 19.50 -4.35 3.72
C GLN A 261 19.28 -2.85 3.53
N ARG A 262 18.02 -2.38 3.57
CA ARG A 262 17.68 -0.96 3.40
C ARG A 262 18.32 -0.08 4.49
N PHE A 263 18.39 -0.58 5.72
CA PHE A 263 18.94 0.16 6.87
C PHE A 263 20.35 -0.28 7.28
N ALA A 264 21.07 -1.01 6.40
CA ALA A 264 22.43 -1.50 6.63
C ALA A 264 22.61 -2.34 7.92
N ILE A 265 21.56 -3.01 8.37
CA ILE A 265 21.58 -3.90 9.53
C ILE A 265 22.11 -5.27 9.08
N SER A 266 23.05 -5.83 9.85
CA SER A 266 23.59 -7.17 9.61
C SER A 266 23.85 -7.85 10.95
N ASP A 267 23.60 -9.15 11.05
CA ASP A 267 23.95 -9.91 12.24
C ASP A 267 25.38 -10.46 12.07
N GLN A 268 26.34 -9.77 12.69
CA GLN A 268 27.77 -10.12 12.69
C GLN A 268 28.20 -10.59 14.10
N GLY A 269 27.25 -10.84 15.00
CA GLY A 269 27.52 -11.18 16.40
C GLY A 269 27.95 -10.00 17.26
N ARG A 270 27.73 -8.76 16.84
CA ARG A 270 28.01 -7.56 17.66
C ARG A 270 26.96 -7.41 18.77
N PRO A 271 27.26 -6.73 19.88
CA PRO A 271 26.33 -6.60 21.01
C PRO A 271 24.96 -6.03 20.64
N GLY A 272 24.89 -5.07 19.71
CA GLY A 272 23.65 -4.44 19.26
C GLY A 272 22.85 -5.22 18.21
N ASP A 273 23.47 -6.18 17.52
CA ASP A 273 22.89 -6.85 16.34
C ASP A 273 21.60 -7.63 16.69
N LYS A 274 21.57 -8.28 17.85
CA LYS A 274 20.38 -9.02 18.31
C LYS A 274 19.19 -8.10 18.52
N TRP A 275 19.41 -6.95 19.18
CA TRP A 275 18.35 -5.98 19.43
C TRP A 275 17.85 -5.33 18.13
N LEU A 276 18.75 -5.05 17.18
CA LEU A 276 18.39 -4.54 15.86
C LEU A 276 17.58 -5.57 15.05
N THR A 277 18.00 -6.83 15.05
CA THR A 277 17.29 -7.92 14.34
C THR A 277 15.90 -8.15 14.92
N GLU A 278 15.76 -8.11 16.24
CA GLU A 278 14.45 -8.14 16.91
C GLU A 278 13.59 -6.92 16.55
N THR A 279 14.20 -5.74 16.47
CA THR A 279 13.51 -4.50 16.07
C THR A 279 13.00 -4.57 14.63
N VAL A 280 13.79 -5.13 13.70
CA VAL A 280 13.35 -5.39 12.33
C VAL A 280 12.18 -6.37 12.29
N ARG A 281 12.27 -7.48 13.03
CA ARG A 281 11.18 -8.46 13.13
C ARG A 281 9.90 -7.83 13.67
N TRP A 282 10.04 -6.97 14.69
CA TRP A 282 8.92 -6.23 15.26
C TRP A 282 8.31 -5.27 14.24
N ALA A 283 9.14 -4.50 13.54
CA ALA A 283 8.70 -3.55 12.51
C ALA A 283 7.91 -4.26 11.41
N TRP A 284 8.42 -5.41 10.94
CA TRP A 284 7.75 -6.24 9.96
C TRP A 284 6.37 -6.72 10.46
N ARG A 285 6.33 -7.46 11.57
CA ARG A 285 5.11 -8.16 12.02
C ARG A 285 4.01 -7.24 12.55
N THR A 286 4.38 -6.13 13.19
CA THR A 286 3.40 -5.30 13.92
C THR A 286 2.92 -4.08 13.15
N LYS A 287 3.73 -3.58 12.20
CA LYS A 287 3.47 -2.33 11.48
C LYS A 287 3.42 -2.56 9.97
N ILE A 288 4.53 -2.98 9.38
CA ILE A 288 4.66 -3.04 7.91
C ILE A 288 3.71 -4.07 7.33
N GLN A 289 3.71 -5.32 7.83
CA GLN A 289 2.84 -6.38 7.33
C GLN A 289 1.36 -6.01 7.48
N VAL A 290 0.97 -5.40 8.61
CA VAL A 290 -0.42 -4.97 8.85
C VAL A 290 -0.83 -3.91 7.83
N HIS A 291 0.01 -2.92 7.59
CA HIS A 291 -0.26 -1.86 6.62
C HIS A 291 -0.36 -2.42 5.19
N LEU A 292 0.60 -3.25 4.79
CA LEU A 292 0.60 -3.89 3.47
C LEU A 292 -0.63 -4.78 3.27
N ASN A 293 -1.06 -5.52 4.30
CA ASN A 293 -2.26 -6.34 4.21
C ASN A 293 -3.52 -5.50 3.96
N ILE A 294 -3.65 -4.33 4.58
CA ILE A 294 -4.78 -3.42 4.33
C ILE A 294 -4.76 -2.93 2.88
N ASP A 295 -3.60 -2.47 2.41
CA ASP A 295 -3.42 -1.95 1.05
C ASP A 295 -3.74 -3.02 0.00
N LEU A 296 -3.22 -4.23 0.18
CA LEU A 296 -3.42 -5.34 -0.76
C LEU A 296 -4.84 -5.89 -0.74
N ARG A 297 -5.53 -5.86 0.42
CA ARG A 297 -6.96 -6.16 0.50
C ARG A 297 -7.77 -5.19 -0.32
N MET A 298 -7.50 -3.90 -0.21
CA MET A 298 -8.16 -2.89 -1.04
C MET A 298 -7.85 -3.09 -2.52
N ARG A 299 -6.60 -3.37 -2.89
CA ARG A 299 -6.20 -3.65 -4.28
C ARG A 299 -6.96 -4.85 -4.86
N LEU A 300 -7.08 -5.96 -4.12
CA LEU A 300 -7.85 -7.13 -4.58
C LEU A 300 -9.33 -6.82 -4.71
N TRP A 301 -9.91 -6.14 -3.72
CA TRP A 301 -11.30 -5.76 -3.73
C TRP A 301 -11.63 -4.90 -4.95
N THR A 302 -10.88 -3.82 -5.17
CA THR A 302 -11.07 -2.92 -6.32
C THR A 302 -10.90 -3.65 -7.65
N ALA A 303 -9.89 -4.52 -7.77
CA ALA A 303 -9.69 -5.32 -8.98
C ALA A 303 -10.87 -6.28 -9.24
N ALA A 304 -11.37 -6.94 -8.19
CA ALA A 304 -12.49 -7.86 -8.29
C ALA A 304 -13.81 -7.16 -8.62
N GLU A 305 -14.09 -6.00 -8.01
CA GLU A 305 -15.25 -5.19 -8.34
C GLU A 305 -15.20 -4.67 -9.77
N THR A 306 -14.06 -4.14 -10.20
CA THR A 306 -13.89 -3.60 -11.56
C THR A 306 -14.19 -4.68 -12.61
N GLU A 307 -13.65 -5.89 -12.42
CA GLU A 307 -13.90 -7.00 -13.34
C GLU A 307 -15.35 -7.50 -13.27
N ALA A 308 -15.94 -7.59 -12.07
CA ALA A 308 -17.35 -7.98 -11.94
C ALA A 308 -18.29 -6.99 -12.63
N VAL A 309 -18.08 -5.68 -12.43
CA VAL A 309 -18.83 -4.61 -13.11
C VAL A 309 -18.66 -4.71 -14.62
N ARG A 310 -17.44 -4.97 -15.10
CA ARG A 310 -17.18 -5.15 -16.54
C ARG A 310 -17.99 -6.31 -17.13
N VAL A 311 -18.03 -7.46 -16.46
CA VAL A 311 -18.82 -8.62 -16.89
C VAL A 311 -20.31 -8.30 -16.87
N PHE A 312 -20.82 -7.66 -15.81
CA PHE A 312 -22.23 -7.26 -15.73
C PHE A 312 -22.60 -6.24 -16.81
N ALA A 313 -21.72 -5.27 -17.10
CA ALA A 313 -21.94 -4.29 -18.14
C ALA A 313 -21.98 -4.94 -19.54
N SER A 314 -21.14 -5.95 -19.79
CA SER A 314 -21.20 -6.75 -21.02
C SER A 314 -22.52 -7.49 -21.15
N ASN A 315 -22.93 -8.23 -20.11
CA ASN A 315 -24.18 -8.99 -20.13
C ASN A 315 -25.40 -8.09 -20.30
N LEU A 316 -25.42 -6.92 -19.64
CA LEU A 316 -26.49 -5.95 -19.78
C LEU A 316 -26.52 -5.34 -21.19
N ARG A 317 -25.35 -5.04 -21.78
CA ARG A 317 -25.26 -4.57 -23.16
C ARG A 317 -25.87 -5.59 -24.13
N ASP A 318 -25.52 -6.86 -23.98
CA ASP A 318 -26.04 -7.93 -24.84
C ASP A 318 -27.56 -8.08 -24.71
N LEU A 319 -28.09 -7.95 -23.48
CA LEU A 319 -29.53 -7.94 -23.23
C LEU A 319 -30.25 -6.74 -23.87
N LEU A 320 -29.67 -5.54 -23.79
CA LEU A 320 -30.24 -4.32 -24.35
C LEU A 320 -30.18 -4.28 -25.89
N LEU A 321 -29.21 -4.98 -26.50
CA LEU A 321 -29.03 -5.07 -27.94
C LEU A 321 -29.63 -6.34 -28.56
N ALA A 322 -30.31 -7.16 -27.76
CA ALA A 322 -31.04 -8.31 -28.27
C ALA A 322 -32.10 -7.86 -29.29
N ALA A 323 -32.27 -8.65 -30.36
CA ALA A 323 -33.22 -8.32 -31.41
C ALA A 323 -34.63 -8.17 -30.82
N PRO A 324 -35.36 -7.09 -31.14
CA PRO A 324 -36.72 -6.90 -30.66
C PRO A 324 -37.60 -8.06 -31.16
N ALA A 325 -38.37 -8.64 -30.24
CA ALA A 325 -39.25 -9.79 -30.49
C ALA A 325 -40.47 -9.44 -31.35
#